data_AF-A0A9E3N3Z5-F1
#
_entry.id   AF-A0A9E3N3Z5-F1
#
_cell.length_a   1.000
_cell.length_b   1.000
_cell.length_c   1.000
_cell.angle_alpha   90.00
_cell.angle_beta   90.00
_cell.angle_gamma   90.00
#
_symmetry.space_group_name_H-M   'P 1'
#
loop_
_entity.id
_entity.type
_entity.pdbx_description
1 polymer ?
#
loop_
_entity_poly.entity_id
_entity_poly.type
_entity_poly.pdbx_seq_one_letter_code
_entity_poly.pdbx_strand_id
1 'polypeptide(L)'
;MSSRRITVAAATLALSFSAAAAAPPPVGYTPARAGDVAALPIHIGIVPDRIRPQIAFQSVSIAGPTYTNYPGMSMGQSIGVNAVGGALASAIVNASLHEQAENFAREAFSGVANAGCDLPYGERLAAQLTRDLQAAWPQAQIQVHMLKPDQSIADIVGKRTPRYEVLASVSLATDFSALVASVDASAYVPDGDDARAERKPALQNTLIAVSDRLVLAPKTRADIDRMVADENARHAALNLGPLISRLNKEGLTRDNGDERKFVVDSLARHKRALKEANRDAWTPQSEAMRRGSLLSDSDCAGMRSALDQVLGESHALVQAMTGGTLPTPLEVVTTKRSAFVKTTQLVGETPGERAIVGLPDGSYVSRRGGDGVETGFRYALLLEP
;
A
#
# COMPACT_ATOMS: atom_id res chain seq x y z
N MET A 1 -1.16 -27.92 63.48
CA MET A 1 -2.07 -26.79 63.78
C MET A 1 -1.28 -25.50 63.59
N SER A 2 -1.18 -25.02 62.35
CA SER A 2 -2.04 -24.00 61.70
C SER A 2 -1.88 -22.60 62.29
N SER A 3 -1.14 -21.74 61.58
CA SER A 3 -1.56 -20.37 61.26
C SER A 3 -0.48 -19.71 60.38
N ARG A 4 -0.54 -19.92 59.06
CA ARG A 4 0.15 -19.08 58.07
C ARG A 4 -0.75 -17.87 57.78
N ARG A 5 -0.30 -16.68 58.13
CA ARG A 5 -0.89 -15.41 57.67
C ARG A 5 -0.37 -15.13 56.26
N ILE A 6 -1.26 -15.11 55.27
CA ILE A 6 -0.98 -14.62 53.92
C ILE A 6 -1.38 -13.14 53.91
N THR A 7 -0.39 -12.26 53.82
CA THR A 7 -0.61 -10.83 53.59
C THR A 7 -0.80 -10.62 52.09
N VAL A 8 -2.01 -10.28 51.66
CA VAL A 8 -2.29 -9.90 50.27
C VAL A 8 -1.84 -8.47 50.06
N ALA A 9 -0.77 -8.28 49.29
CA ALA A 9 -0.37 -6.96 48.78
C ALA A 9 -1.14 -6.69 47.48
N ALA A 10 -2.09 -5.76 47.53
CA ALA A 10 -2.75 -5.23 46.35
C ALA A 10 -1.81 -4.25 45.64
N ALA A 11 -1.22 -4.67 44.53
CA ALA A 11 -0.48 -3.78 43.63
C ALA A 11 -1.47 -3.12 42.67
N THR A 12 -1.84 -1.87 42.95
CA THR A 12 -2.60 -1.00 42.06
C THR A 12 -1.69 -0.61 40.90
N LEU A 13 -1.82 -1.27 39.74
CA LEU A 13 -1.19 -0.83 38.49
C LEU A 13 -1.94 0.41 37.99
N ALA A 14 -1.40 1.59 38.30
CA ALA A 14 -1.82 2.83 37.66
C ALA A 14 -1.29 2.84 36.21
N LEU A 15 -2.15 2.47 35.26
CA LEU A 15 -1.94 2.70 33.83
C LEU A 15 -1.92 4.22 33.58
N SER A 16 -0.74 4.81 33.71
CA SER A 16 -0.48 6.15 33.23
C SER A 16 -0.43 6.08 31.70
N PHE A 17 -1.57 6.39 31.07
CA PHE A 17 -1.59 6.75 29.65
C PHE A 17 -0.85 8.07 29.49
N SER A 18 0.48 8.00 29.39
CA SER A 18 1.26 9.09 28.85
C SER A 18 0.77 9.30 27.42
N ALA A 19 0.03 10.38 27.19
CA ALA A 19 -0.28 10.84 25.84
C ALA A 19 1.07 11.12 25.17
N ALA A 20 1.52 10.18 24.32
CA ALA A 20 2.67 10.41 23.47
C ALA A 20 2.30 11.58 22.56
N ALA A 21 2.92 12.74 22.80
CA ALA A 21 2.83 13.86 21.88
C ALA A 21 3.29 13.35 20.51
N ALA A 22 2.42 13.46 19.51
CA ALA A 22 2.76 13.12 18.13
C ALA A 22 4.02 13.91 17.73
N ALA A 23 4.99 13.22 17.12
CA ALA A 23 6.14 13.91 16.52
C ALA A 23 5.62 14.94 15.50
N PRO A 24 6.24 16.13 15.42
CA PRO A 24 5.85 17.11 14.40
C PRO A 24 6.02 16.50 12.99
N PRO A 25 5.18 16.89 12.03
CA PRO A 25 5.31 16.42 10.65
C PRO A 25 6.69 16.79 10.10
N PRO A 26 7.25 15.99 9.17
CA PRO A 26 8.53 16.28 8.57
C PRO A 26 8.50 17.62 7.83
N VAL A 27 9.65 18.29 7.79
CA VAL A 27 9.80 19.54 7.05
C VAL A 27 9.82 19.22 5.55
N GLY A 28 8.84 19.71 4.80
CA GLY A 28 8.79 19.57 3.36
C GLY A 28 9.72 20.53 2.62
N TYR A 29 9.99 20.22 1.35
CA TYR A 29 10.66 21.09 0.39
C TYR A 29 9.98 22.47 0.31
N THR A 30 10.81 23.51 0.16
CA THR A 30 10.37 24.87 -0.16
C THR A 30 11.30 25.46 -1.23
N PRO A 31 10.84 26.39 -2.08
CA PRO A 31 11.70 27.03 -3.08
C PRO A 31 12.92 27.74 -2.48
N ALA A 32 12.80 28.24 -1.24
CA ALA A 32 13.93 28.84 -0.52
C ALA A 32 15.10 27.87 -0.30
N ARG A 33 14.83 26.56 -0.29
CA ARG A 33 15.82 25.48 -0.16
C ARG A 33 16.16 24.81 -1.51
N ALA A 34 15.73 25.39 -2.63
CA ALA A 34 16.04 24.88 -3.96
C ALA A 34 17.56 24.74 -4.19
N GLY A 35 18.35 25.72 -3.72
CA GLY A 35 19.80 25.69 -3.83
C GLY A 35 20.44 24.51 -3.09
N ASP A 36 19.96 24.21 -1.87
CA ASP A 36 20.44 23.09 -1.05
C ASP A 36 20.21 21.75 -1.77
N VAL A 37 19.08 21.60 -2.47
CA VAL A 37 18.70 20.35 -3.14
C VAL A 37 19.35 20.23 -4.52
N ALA A 38 19.40 21.30 -5.30
CA ALA A 38 19.93 21.30 -6.67
C ALA A 38 21.42 20.91 -6.75
N ALA A 39 22.17 21.10 -5.65
CA ALA A 39 23.57 20.73 -5.55
C ALA A 39 23.80 19.24 -5.19
N LEU A 40 22.77 18.51 -4.79
CA LEU A 40 22.89 17.11 -4.38
C LEU A 40 22.83 16.17 -5.60
N PRO A 41 23.59 15.07 -5.59
CA PRO A 41 23.31 13.93 -6.46
C PRO A 41 21.89 13.41 -6.20
N ILE A 42 21.11 13.28 -7.27
CA ILE A 42 19.73 12.80 -7.21
C ILE A 42 19.69 11.32 -7.61
N HIS A 43 19.05 10.49 -6.80
CA HIS A 43 18.85 9.08 -7.06
C HIS A 43 17.36 8.76 -7.07
N ILE A 44 16.85 8.34 -8.23
CA ILE A 44 15.46 7.92 -8.41
C ILE A 44 15.42 6.39 -8.32
N GLY A 45 14.70 5.84 -7.35
CA GLY A 45 14.41 4.42 -7.22
C GLY A 45 12.98 4.10 -7.63
N ILE A 46 12.78 3.13 -8.50
CA ILE A 46 11.44 2.68 -8.92
C ILE A 46 11.13 1.29 -8.33
N VAL A 47 9.99 1.14 -7.66
CA VAL A 47 9.59 -0.10 -6.96
C VAL A 47 8.15 -0.49 -7.27
N PRO A 48 7.89 -1.75 -7.66
CA PRO A 48 8.59 -2.47 -8.73
C PRO A 48 8.41 -1.76 -10.09
N ASP A 49 8.78 -2.37 -11.21
CA ASP A 49 8.68 -1.77 -12.57
C ASP A 49 7.33 -2.05 -13.27
N ARG A 50 6.48 -2.89 -12.66
CA ARG A 50 5.15 -3.30 -13.16
C ARG A 50 4.07 -3.08 -12.11
N ILE A 51 2.83 -2.85 -12.55
CA ILE A 51 1.70 -2.62 -11.65
C ILE A 51 1.47 -3.86 -10.77
N ARG A 52 1.46 -3.65 -9.45
CA ARG A 52 1.13 -4.65 -8.43
C ARG A 52 0.06 -4.12 -7.47
N PRO A 53 -0.81 -4.99 -6.92
CA PRO A 53 -1.77 -4.55 -5.93
C PRO A 53 -1.11 -4.29 -4.59
N GLN A 54 -1.66 -3.31 -3.87
CA GLN A 54 -1.38 -3.09 -2.47
C GLN A 54 -1.99 -4.21 -1.64
N ILE A 55 -1.26 -4.63 -0.62
CA ILE A 55 -1.70 -5.56 0.40
C ILE A 55 -2.26 -4.71 1.55
N ALA A 56 -3.48 -5.01 2.00
CA ALA A 56 -4.13 -4.33 3.12
C ALA A 56 -3.51 -4.73 4.48
N PHE A 57 -2.21 -4.53 4.61
CA PHE A 57 -1.40 -4.86 5.77
C PHE A 57 -0.43 -3.71 6.04
N GLN A 58 -0.37 -3.24 7.29
CA GLN A 58 0.49 -2.12 7.72
C GLN A 58 0.19 -0.78 7.03
N SER A 59 -0.98 -0.20 7.32
CA SER A 59 -1.32 1.16 6.90
C SER A 59 -0.47 2.19 7.63
N VAL A 60 0.08 3.16 6.89
CA VAL A 60 0.57 4.43 7.46
C VAL A 60 -0.66 5.31 7.74
N SER A 61 -0.81 5.76 8.98
CA SER A 61 -1.95 6.60 9.40
C SER A 61 -1.79 8.04 8.90
N ILE A 62 -2.83 8.57 8.25
CA ILE A 62 -2.91 9.93 7.69
C ILE A 62 -3.22 10.99 8.78
N ALA A 63 -3.63 10.56 9.98
CA ALA A 63 -4.08 11.44 11.08
C ALA A 63 -3.10 11.53 12.27
N GLY A 64 -1.84 11.11 12.10
CA GLY A 64 -0.82 11.11 13.16
C GLY A 64 -0.12 9.74 13.30
N PRO A 65 1.01 9.69 14.04
CA PRO A 65 1.94 8.56 14.02
C PRO A 65 1.44 7.43 14.92
N THR A 66 0.50 6.66 14.41
CA THR A 66 0.21 5.31 14.93
C THR A 66 0.53 4.32 13.84
N TYR A 67 1.76 3.81 13.89
CA TYR A 67 2.22 2.65 13.15
C TYR A 67 1.82 1.38 13.92
N THR A 68 1.25 0.41 13.24
CA THR A 68 1.29 -1.00 13.64
C THR A 68 2.42 -1.67 12.85
N ASN A 69 3.50 -2.07 13.55
CA ASN A 69 4.76 -2.68 13.07
C ASN A 69 4.58 -3.85 12.04
N TYR A 70 5.66 -4.44 11.50
CA TYR A 70 6.50 -4.24 10.28
C TYR A 70 6.81 -5.68 9.76
N PRO A 71 7.07 -6.00 8.45
CA PRO A 71 8.42 -5.87 7.86
C PRO A 71 8.46 -5.51 6.34
N GLY A 72 9.48 -4.76 5.91
CA GLY A 72 9.73 -4.47 4.48
C GLY A 72 10.53 -3.20 4.18
N MET A 73 10.65 -2.26 5.14
CA MET A 73 11.64 -1.17 5.04
C MET A 73 12.97 -1.62 5.67
N SER A 74 14.08 -1.23 5.05
CA SER A 74 15.44 -1.41 5.56
C SER A 74 15.57 -0.88 7.00
N MET A 75 16.03 -1.74 7.92
CA MET A 75 16.16 -1.54 9.38
C MET A 75 16.88 -0.24 9.83
N GLY A 76 17.52 0.52 8.94
CA GLY A 76 18.32 1.69 9.29
C GLY A 76 17.56 3.01 9.41
N GLN A 77 16.34 3.12 8.87
CA GLN A 77 15.59 4.39 8.81
C GLN A 77 14.27 4.40 9.60
N SER A 78 13.82 3.24 10.06
CA SER A 78 12.67 3.10 10.97
C SER A 78 13.04 3.24 12.45
N ILE A 79 14.33 3.42 12.79
CA ILE A 79 14.79 3.68 14.17
C ILE A 79 14.62 5.18 14.47
N GLY A 80 13.37 5.55 14.66
CA GLY A 80 13.01 6.86 15.14
C GLY A 80 11.59 6.80 15.68
N VAL A 81 11.46 6.33 16.92
CA VAL A 81 10.31 6.50 17.84
C VAL A 81 9.53 5.20 18.15
N ASN A 82 9.96 4.59 19.27
CA ASN A 82 9.22 3.85 20.30
C ASN A 82 8.80 2.37 20.10
N ALA A 83 9.69 1.48 20.58
CA ALA A 83 9.38 0.11 21.00
C ALA A 83 8.77 0.08 22.42
N VAL A 84 7.90 -0.91 22.71
CA VAL A 84 7.94 -1.81 23.90
C VAL A 84 6.71 -2.74 23.93
N GLY A 85 6.96 -4.05 24.01
CA GLY A 85 6.14 -5.03 24.75
C GLY A 85 5.12 -5.90 23.99
N GLY A 86 5.53 -7.09 23.48
CA GLY A 86 4.58 -8.17 23.11
C GLY A 86 4.92 -9.04 21.89
N ALA A 87 6.19 -9.41 21.68
CA ALA A 87 6.69 -9.84 20.37
C ALA A 87 6.20 -11.20 19.81
N LEU A 88 5.80 -12.19 20.62
CA LEU A 88 5.53 -13.54 20.10
C LEU A 88 4.07 -13.78 19.66
N ALA A 89 3.08 -13.37 20.45
CA ALA A 89 1.67 -13.49 20.05
C ALA A 89 1.32 -12.52 18.90
N SER A 90 1.93 -11.32 18.92
CA SER A 90 1.78 -10.34 17.85
C SER A 90 2.41 -10.82 16.54
N ALA A 91 3.53 -11.54 16.58
CA ALA A 91 4.17 -12.07 15.37
C ALA A 91 3.30 -13.12 14.66
N ILE A 92 2.66 -14.04 15.39
CA ILE A 92 1.79 -15.09 14.79
C ILE A 92 0.51 -14.46 14.21
N VAL A 93 -0.13 -13.55 14.94
CA VAL A 93 -1.32 -12.84 14.45
C VAL A 93 -0.96 -11.98 13.23
N ASN A 94 0.19 -11.30 13.26
CA ASN A 94 0.66 -10.51 12.12
C ASN A 94 0.97 -11.37 10.89
N ALA A 95 1.59 -12.54 11.06
CA ALA A 95 1.87 -13.45 9.95
C ALA A 95 0.58 -13.98 9.31
N SER A 96 -0.41 -14.39 10.10
CA SER A 96 -1.69 -14.86 9.58
C SER A 96 -2.50 -13.74 8.90
N LEU A 97 -2.47 -12.52 9.43
CA LEU A 97 -3.14 -11.38 8.80
C LEU A 97 -2.45 -10.96 7.50
N HIS A 98 -1.12 -11.01 7.46
CA HIS A 98 -0.34 -10.76 6.25
C HIS A 98 -0.68 -11.80 5.16
N GLU A 99 -0.62 -13.08 5.50
CA GLU A 99 -0.95 -14.18 4.58
C GLU A 99 -2.39 -14.06 4.05
N GLN A 100 -3.36 -13.68 4.91
CA GLN A 100 -4.74 -13.43 4.47
C GLN A 100 -4.83 -12.26 3.49
N ALA A 101 -4.13 -11.15 3.76
CA ALA A 101 -4.13 -9.97 2.90
C ALA A 101 -3.43 -10.24 1.56
N GLU A 102 -2.32 -11.01 1.57
CA GLU A 102 -1.65 -11.48 0.36
C GLU A 102 -2.55 -12.39 -0.46
N ASN A 103 -3.18 -13.38 0.16
CA ASN A 103 -4.09 -14.30 -0.53
C ASN A 103 -5.28 -13.57 -1.16
N PHE A 104 -5.83 -12.58 -0.45
CA PHE A 104 -6.87 -11.71 -1.00
C PHE A 104 -6.38 -10.94 -2.23
N ALA A 105 -5.24 -10.24 -2.11
CA ALA A 105 -4.67 -9.46 -3.20
C ALA A 105 -4.35 -10.36 -4.41
N ARG A 106 -3.79 -11.54 -4.16
CA ARG A 106 -3.44 -12.53 -5.19
C ARG A 106 -4.67 -13.04 -5.92
N GLU A 107 -5.72 -13.41 -5.20
CA GLU A 107 -6.96 -13.89 -5.81
C GLU A 107 -7.61 -12.81 -6.68
N ALA A 108 -7.71 -11.57 -6.18
CA ALA A 108 -8.26 -10.45 -6.93
C ALA A 108 -7.39 -10.06 -8.15
N PHE A 109 -6.06 -10.17 -8.04
CA PHE A 109 -5.12 -9.83 -9.10
C PHE A 109 -4.97 -10.91 -10.18
N SER A 110 -5.31 -12.16 -9.87
CA SER A 110 -5.12 -13.29 -10.78
C SER A 110 -5.71 -13.06 -12.18
N GLY A 111 -6.91 -12.45 -12.27
CA GLY A 111 -7.51 -12.09 -13.56
C GLY A 111 -6.71 -11.06 -14.35
N VAL A 112 -6.14 -10.06 -13.66
CA VAL A 112 -5.29 -9.03 -14.23
C VAL A 112 -3.98 -9.62 -14.74
N ALA A 113 -3.32 -10.45 -13.93
CA ALA A 113 -2.08 -11.10 -14.29
C ALA A 113 -2.26 -12.06 -15.47
N ASN A 114 -3.32 -12.89 -15.45
CA ASN A 114 -3.60 -13.85 -16.52
C ASN A 114 -3.95 -13.16 -17.86
N ALA A 115 -4.53 -11.96 -17.82
CA ALA A 115 -4.80 -11.15 -18.99
C ALA A 115 -3.56 -10.39 -19.52
N GLY A 116 -2.42 -10.46 -18.83
CA GLY A 116 -1.22 -9.68 -19.16
C GLY A 116 -1.37 -8.18 -18.89
N CYS A 117 -2.30 -7.80 -18.01
CA CYS A 117 -2.61 -6.41 -17.68
C CYS A 117 -1.83 -5.87 -16.48
N ASP A 118 -0.78 -6.57 -16.03
CA ASP A 118 0.19 -6.09 -15.07
C ASP A 118 1.22 -5.17 -15.74
N LEU A 119 0.75 -4.05 -16.27
CA LEU A 119 1.50 -3.21 -17.22
C LEU A 119 2.85 -2.73 -16.66
N PRO A 120 3.91 -2.69 -17.49
CA PRO A 120 5.15 -2.01 -17.13
C PRO A 120 4.93 -0.49 -17.08
N TYR A 121 5.47 0.15 -16.04
CA TYR A 121 5.44 1.61 -15.89
C TYR A 121 6.81 2.21 -15.57
N GLY A 122 7.78 1.39 -15.14
CA GLY A 122 8.98 1.89 -14.47
C GLY A 122 9.78 2.88 -15.32
N GLU A 123 10.06 2.56 -16.58
CA GLU A 123 10.77 3.46 -17.49
C GLU A 123 10.01 4.76 -17.77
N ARG A 124 8.69 4.69 -17.93
CA ARG A 124 7.84 5.86 -18.18
C ARG A 124 7.86 6.82 -16.99
N LEU A 125 7.69 6.29 -15.78
CA LEU A 125 7.72 7.07 -14.55
C LEU A 125 9.11 7.66 -14.30
N ALA A 126 10.17 6.86 -14.45
CA ALA A 126 11.54 7.34 -14.29
C ALA A 126 11.89 8.47 -15.27
N ALA A 127 11.53 8.32 -16.55
CA ALA A 127 11.77 9.34 -17.56
C ALA A 127 10.98 10.63 -17.26
N GLN A 128 9.74 10.51 -16.78
CA GLN A 128 8.95 11.66 -16.36
C GLN A 128 9.56 12.37 -15.16
N LEU A 129 9.86 11.65 -14.07
CA LEU A 129 10.48 12.23 -12.87
C LEU A 129 11.83 12.89 -13.20
N THR A 130 12.63 12.26 -14.06
CA THR A 130 13.90 12.85 -14.50
C THR A 130 13.67 14.18 -15.22
N ARG A 131 12.72 14.25 -16.16
CA ARG A 131 12.39 15.50 -16.86
C ARG A 131 11.87 16.58 -15.90
N ASP A 132 10.99 16.22 -14.97
CA ASP A 132 10.39 17.17 -14.03
C ASP A 132 11.43 17.76 -13.08
N LEU A 133 12.31 16.92 -12.55
CA LEU A 133 13.40 17.35 -11.68
C LEU A 133 14.48 18.13 -12.43
N GLN A 134 14.81 17.75 -13.68
CA GLN A 134 15.74 18.52 -14.53
C GLN A 134 15.18 19.88 -14.93
N ALA A 135 13.86 19.99 -15.15
CA ALA A 135 13.23 21.27 -15.42
C ALA A 135 13.35 22.23 -14.23
N ALA A 136 13.20 21.72 -13.01
CA ALA A 136 13.39 22.49 -11.79
C ALA A 136 14.88 22.78 -11.48
N TRP A 137 15.75 21.80 -11.72
CA TRP A 137 17.17 21.83 -11.37
C TRP A 137 18.03 21.37 -12.56
N PRO A 138 18.29 22.25 -13.55
CA PRO A 138 18.96 21.87 -14.80
C PRO A 138 20.38 21.32 -14.64
N GLN A 139 21.04 21.63 -13.52
CA GLN A 139 22.41 21.19 -13.21
C GLN A 139 22.46 19.91 -12.36
N ALA A 140 21.30 19.35 -11.98
CA ALA A 140 21.26 18.19 -11.10
C ALA A 140 21.79 16.93 -11.80
N GLN A 141 22.64 16.19 -11.10
CA GLN A 141 23.10 14.88 -11.55
C GLN A 141 22.09 13.82 -11.13
N ILE A 142 21.29 13.33 -12.08
CA ILE A 142 20.22 12.36 -11.81
C ILE A 142 20.65 10.96 -12.23
N GLN A 143 20.50 10.00 -11.32
CA GLN A 143 20.70 8.58 -11.57
C GLN A 143 19.38 7.83 -11.31
N VAL A 144 19.03 6.92 -12.21
CA VAL A 144 17.82 6.10 -12.10
C VAL A 144 18.21 4.66 -11.77
N HIS A 145 17.48 4.09 -10.81
CA HIS A 145 17.66 2.72 -10.32
C HIS A 145 16.32 1.99 -10.38
N MET A 146 16.22 0.95 -11.20
CA MET A 146 15.10 0.01 -11.13
C MET A 146 15.38 -0.96 -9.99
N LEU A 147 14.59 -0.90 -8.94
CA LEU A 147 14.84 -1.65 -7.72
C LEU A 147 14.19 -3.04 -7.79
N LYS A 148 14.90 -4.04 -7.30
CA LYS A 148 14.31 -5.35 -7.02
C LYS A 148 13.36 -5.26 -5.83
N PRO A 149 12.41 -6.21 -5.68
CA PRO A 149 11.42 -6.18 -4.60
C PRO A 149 11.98 -6.06 -3.18
N ASP A 150 13.16 -6.59 -2.92
CA ASP A 150 13.86 -6.60 -1.64
C ASP A 150 14.97 -5.54 -1.52
N GLN A 151 15.09 -4.66 -2.53
CA GLN A 151 16.17 -3.70 -2.65
C GLN A 151 15.67 -2.28 -2.36
N SER A 152 16.42 -1.54 -1.55
CA SER A 152 16.20 -0.11 -1.32
C SER A 152 17.23 0.76 -2.04
N ILE A 153 16.92 2.04 -2.24
CA ILE A 153 17.90 3.03 -2.75
C ILE A 153 19.15 3.04 -1.87
N ALA A 154 18.97 2.92 -0.55
CA ALA A 154 20.04 2.94 0.43
C ALA A 154 20.99 1.71 0.36
N ASP A 155 20.62 0.65 -0.37
CA ASP A 155 21.48 -0.51 -0.63
C ASP A 155 22.38 -0.30 -1.86
N ILE A 156 22.02 0.66 -2.72
CA ILE A 156 22.77 1.04 -3.94
C ILE A 156 23.61 2.29 -3.67
N VAL A 157 23.02 3.27 -2.98
CA VAL A 157 23.63 4.57 -2.69
C VAL A 157 24.17 4.55 -1.27
N GLY A 158 25.42 4.98 -1.10
CA GLY A 158 26.07 5.03 0.21
C GLY A 158 25.26 5.87 1.23
N LYS A 159 24.88 5.26 2.36
CA LYS A 159 24.03 5.88 3.40
C LYS A 159 24.65 7.11 4.10
N ARG A 160 25.88 7.48 3.76
CA ARG A 160 26.69 8.53 4.42
C ARG A 160 27.06 9.69 3.50
N THR A 161 26.57 9.70 2.27
CA THR A 161 26.84 10.80 1.33
C THR A 161 25.63 11.74 1.25
N PRO A 162 25.88 13.05 1.08
CA PRO A 162 24.83 14.01 0.73
C PRO A 162 24.12 13.56 -0.54
N ARG A 163 22.79 13.53 -0.52
CA ARG A 163 21.99 13.02 -1.64
C ARG A 163 20.53 13.42 -1.54
N TYR A 164 19.86 13.41 -2.69
CA TYR A 164 18.42 13.50 -2.79
C TYR A 164 17.88 12.17 -3.30
N GLU A 165 17.08 11.48 -2.51
CA GLU A 165 16.47 10.20 -2.85
C GLU A 165 15.02 10.43 -3.27
N VAL A 166 14.61 9.86 -4.40
CA VAL A 166 13.23 9.86 -4.89
C VAL A 166 12.80 8.42 -5.07
N LEU A 167 11.97 7.90 -4.18
CA LEU A 167 11.38 6.58 -4.28
C LEU A 167 10.01 6.69 -4.93
N ALA A 168 9.74 5.90 -5.97
CA ALA A 168 8.47 5.98 -6.67
C ALA A 168 7.89 4.60 -7.02
N SER A 169 6.55 4.49 -6.96
CA SER A 169 5.80 3.27 -7.29
C SER A 169 4.45 3.60 -7.92
N VAL A 170 3.90 2.66 -8.68
CA VAL A 170 2.50 2.65 -9.13
C VAL A 170 1.87 1.31 -8.76
N SER A 171 0.72 1.36 -8.11
CA SER A 171 0.08 0.18 -7.56
C SER A 171 -1.44 0.25 -7.68
N LEU A 172 -2.10 -0.90 -7.66
CA LEU A 172 -3.56 -0.94 -7.46
C LEU A 172 -3.87 -0.72 -5.99
N ALA A 173 -4.87 0.10 -5.69
CA ALA A 173 -5.41 0.22 -4.34
C ALA A 173 -5.87 -1.16 -3.82
N THR A 174 -5.92 -1.33 -2.50
CA THR A 174 -6.26 -2.60 -1.85
C THR A 174 -7.63 -3.18 -2.26
N ASP A 175 -8.57 -2.31 -2.63
CA ASP A 175 -9.91 -2.68 -3.11
C ASP A 175 -10.04 -2.68 -4.66
N PHE A 176 -8.91 -2.51 -5.36
CA PHE A 176 -8.78 -2.44 -6.82
C PHE A 176 -9.58 -1.30 -7.46
N SER A 177 -10.01 -0.31 -6.67
CA SER A 177 -10.85 0.77 -7.19
C SER A 177 -10.09 1.88 -7.88
N ALA A 178 -8.77 1.96 -7.74
CA ALA A 178 -7.95 2.96 -8.42
C ALA A 178 -6.51 2.48 -8.55
N LEU A 179 -5.74 3.17 -9.40
CA LEU A 179 -4.29 3.15 -9.33
C LEU A 179 -3.82 4.27 -8.40
N VAL A 180 -2.73 3.99 -7.70
CA VAL A 180 -2.06 4.91 -6.78
C VAL A 180 -0.60 4.97 -7.18
N ALA A 181 -0.15 6.14 -7.64
CA ALA A 181 1.26 6.45 -7.78
C ALA A 181 1.75 7.16 -6.51
N SER A 182 2.82 6.65 -5.91
CA SER A 182 3.46 7.26 -4.73
C SER A 182 4.86 7.72 -5.12
N VAL A 183 5.23 8.93 -4.70
CA VAL A 183 6.56 9.51 -4.85
C VAL A 183 7.00 10.08 -3.51
N ASP A 184 7.99 9.45 -2.88
CA ASP A 184 8.64 9.96 -1.68
C ASP A 184 9.97 10.59 -2.03
N ALA A 185 10.14 11.86 -1.70
CA ALA A 185 11.34 12.62 -1.98
C ALA A 185 12.00 13.04 -0.66
N SER A 186 13.29 12.73 -0.50
CA SER A 186 14.02 12.90 0.75
C SER A 186 15.42 13.48 0.51
N ALA A 187 15.72 14.62 1.13
CA ALA A 187 17.04 15.26 1.06
C ALA A 187 17.87 14.93 2.31
N TYR A 188 19.05 14.36 2.11
CA TYR A 188 20.04 14.14 3.15
C TYR A 188 21.15 15.16 2.95
N VAL A 189 21.07 16.25 3.72
CA VAL A 189 22.04 17.35 3.68
C VAL A 189 22.94 17.22 4.91
N PRO A 190 24.27 17.30 4.78
CA PRO A 190 25.16 17.29 5.92
C PRO A 190 24.93 18.54 6.77
N ASP A 191 24.75 18.37 8.08
CA ASP A 191 24.60 19.45 9.05
C ASP A 191 25.81 19.43 10.01
N GLY A 192 26.90 20.09 9.61
CA GLY A 192 28.13 20.20 10.41
C GLY A 192 28.74 18.84 10.81
N ASP A 193 29.19 18.74 12.07
CA ASP A 193 29.83 17.55 12.67
C ASP A 193 28.82 16.46 13.13
N ASP A 194 27.51 16.65 12.94
CA ASP A 194 26.52 15.66 13.38
C ASP A 194 26.41 14.50 12.37
N ALA A 195 27.15 13.42 12.64
CA ALA A 195 27.08 12.16 11.89
C ALA A 195 25.65 11.53 11.85
N ARG A 196 24.68 12.02 12.63
CA ARG A 196 23.27 11.59 12.56
C ARG A 196 22.48 12.31 11.46
N ALA A 197 22.92 13.49 11.00
CA ALA A 197 22.30 14.23 9.90
C ALA A 197 22.35 13.44 8.57
N GLU A 198 23.34 12.55 8.41
CA GLU A 198 23.47 11.67 7.24
C GLU A 198 22.40 10.57 7.17
N ARG A 199 21.73 10.26 8.30
CA ARG A 199 20.77 9.15 8.43
C ARG A 199 19.31 9.59 8.51
N LYS A 200 19.06 10.89 8.71
CA LYS A 200 17.71 11.47 8.79
C LYS A 200 17.55 12.50 7.69
N PRO A 201 16.46 12.46 6.91
CA PRO A 201 16.25 13.47 5.88
C PRO A 201 16.04 14.83 6.52
N ALA A 202 16.74 15.84 6.02
CA ALA A 202 16.56 17.25 6.35
C ALA A 202 15.28 17.81 5.72
N LEU A 203 14.84 17.22 4.61
CA LEU A 203 13.60 17.52 3.91
C LEU A 203 12.93 16.23 3.47
N GLN A 204 11.61 16.14 3.63
CA GLN A 204 10.84 15.01 3.16
C GLN A 204 9.47 15.44 2.64
N ASN A 205 9.13 14.99 1.45
CA ASN A 205 7.79 15.13 0.87
C ASN A 205 7.29 13.76 0.45
N THR A 206 6.01 13.51 0.69
CA THR A 206 5.30 12.39 0.10
C THR A 206 4.20 12.92 -0.80
N LEU A 207 4.24 12.51 -2.07
CA LEU A 207 3.29 12.91 -3.11
C LEU A 207 2.53 11.66 -3.58
N ILE A 208 1.20 11.74 -3.63
CA ILE A 208 0.33 10.62 -3.93
C ILE A 208 -0.63 11.03 -5.04
N ALA A 209 -0.56 10.38 -6.20
CA ALA A 209 -1.51 10.57 -7.28
C ALA A 209 -2.46 9.38 -7.35
N VAL A 210 -3.76 9.65 -7.41
CA VAL A 210 -4.81 8.62 -7.46
C VAL A 210 -5.61 8.78 -8.75
N SER A 211 -5.78 7.69 -9.50
CA SER A 211 -6.66 7.69 -10.68
C SER A 211 -8.11 7.93 -10.26
N ASP A 212 -8.98 8.21 -11.22
CA ASP A 212 -10.42 8.19 -10.94
C ASP A 212 -10.84 6.80 -10.45
N ARG A 213 -11.77 6.80 -9.49
CA ARG A 213 -12.25 5.57 -8.90
C ARG A 213 -13.14 4.80 -9.88
N LEU A 214 -12.84 3.51 -10.04
CA LEU A 214 -13.71 2.54 -10.68
C LEU A 214 -14.88 2.19 -9.74
N VAL A 215 -15.98 2.90 -9.95
CA VAL A 215 -17.25 2.67 -9.25
C VAL A 215 -17.99 1.49 -9.89
N LEU A 216 -18.37 0.50 -9.06
CA LEU A 216 -19.20 -0.60 -9.52
C LEU A 216 -20.68 -0.22 -9.44
N ALA A 217 -21.43 -0.54 -10.49
CA ALA A 217 -22.88 -0.55 -10.41
C ALA A 217 -23.37 -1.59 -9.38
N PRO A 218 -24.60 -1.45 -8.83
CA PRO A 218 -25.20 -2.48 -8.02
C PRO A 218 -25.18 -3.84 -8.73
N LYS A 219 -24.93 -4.90 -7.96
CA LYS A 219 -24.80 -6.25 -8.49
C LYS A 219 -26.09 -6.68 -9.17
N THR A 220 -25.99 -7.18 -10.39
CA THR A 220 -27.16 -7.59 -11.18
C THR A 220 -27.37 -9.11 -11.13
N ARG A 221 -28.53 -9.57 -11.60
CA ARG A 221 -28.77 -11.01 -11.78
C ARG A 221 -27.78 -11.63 -12.77
N ALA A 222 -27.44 -10.92 -13.84
CA ALA A 222 -26.45 -11.37 -14.81
C ALA A 222 -25.06 -11.55 -14.19
N ASP A 223 -24.68 -10.69 -13.23
CA ASP A 223 -23.43 -10.86 -12.47
C ASP A 223 -23.45 -12.12 -11.60
N ILE A 224 -24.57 -12.39 -10.93
CA ILE A 224 -24.74 -13.62 -10.12
C ILE A 224 -24.60 -14.85 -11.01
N ASP A 225 -25.35 -14.91 -12.11
CA ASP A 225 -25.36 -16.06 -13.01
C ASP A 225 -23.96 -16.29 -13.62
N ARG A 226 -23.25 -15.22 -14.00
CA ARG A 226 -21.85 -15.29 -14.46
C ARG A 226 -20.91 -15.80 -13.39
N MET A 227 -20.93 -15.23 -12.18
CA MET A 227 -20.05 -15.68 -11.08
C MET A 227 -20.28 -17.14 -10.69
N VAL A 228 -21.54 -17.60 -10.73
CA VAL A 228 -21.87 -19.02 -10.52
C VAL A 228 -21.31 -19.90 -11.64
N ALA A 229 -21.46 -19.48 -12.90
CA ALA A 229 -20.92 -20.19 -14.05
C ALA A 229 -19.38 -20.29 -14.00
N ASP A 230 -18.70 -19.18 -13.71
CA ASP A 230 -17.23 -19.11 -13.60
C ASP A 230 -16.71 -20.04 -12.49
N GLU A 231 -17.35 -20.02 -11.32
CA GLU A 231 -16.97 -20.89 -10.19
C GLU A 231 -17.23 -22.38 -10.49
N ASN A 232 -18.35 -22.70 -11.15
CA ASN A 232 -18.63 -24.07 -11.58
C ASN A 232 -17.59 -24.55 -12.61
N ALA A 233 -17.22 -23.70 -13.57
CA ALA A 233 -16.19 -24.02 -14.57
C ALA A 233 -14.82 -24.23 -13.90
N ARG A 234 -14.42 -23.34 -12.99
CA ARG A 234 -13.18 -23.48 -12.21
C ARG A 234 -13.14 -24.78 -11.42
N HIS A 235 -14.22 -25.11 -10.70
CA HIS A 235 -14.28 -26.34 -9.90
C HIS A 235 -14.28 -27.60 -10.79
N ALA A 236 -14.98 -27.59 -11.92
CA ALA A 236 -14.97 -28.69 -12.88
C ALA A 236 -13.58 -28.94 -13.48
N ALA A 237 -12.81 -27.88 -13.76
CA ALA A 237 -11.45 -27.97 -14.29
C ALA A 237 -10.46 -28.69 -13.35
N LEU A 238 -10.73 -28.75 -12.04
CA LEU A 238 -9.92 -29.52 -11.08
C LEU A 238 -10.03 -31.03 -11.29
N ASN A 239 -11.09 -31.51 -11.97
CA ASN A 239 -11.34 -32.93 -12.24
C ASN A 239 -11.08 -33.83 -11.02
N LEU A 240 -11.69 -33.51 -9.87
CA LEU A 240 -11.42 -34.21 -8.60
C LEU A 240 -11.99 -35.64 -8.55
N GLY A 241 -12.86 -36.03 -9.48
CA GLY A 241 -13.57 -37.32 -9.48
C GLY A 241 -12.64 -38.55 -9.44
N PRO A 242 -11.62 -38.64 -10.33
CA PRO A 242 -10.61 -39.70 -10.27
C PRO A 242 -9.83 -39.72 -8.95
N LEU A 243 -9.42 -38.56 -8.44
CA LEU A 243 -8.68 -38.45 -7.17
C LEU A 243 -9.53 -38.93 -5.98
N ILE A 244 -10.77 -38.47 -5.88
CA ILE A 244 -11.72 -38.91 -4.85
C ILE A 244 -11.95 -40.42 -4.93
N SER A 245 -12.13 -40.96 -6.14
CA SER A 245 -12.34 -42.40 -6.35
C SER A 245 -11.12 -43.23 -5.92
N ARG A 246 -9.91 -42.75 -6.19
CA ARG A 246 -8.65 -43.38 -5.74
C ARG A 246 -8.56 -43.35 -4.20
N LEU A 247 -8.68 -42.16 -3.61
CA LEU A 247 -8.60 -41.96 -2.16
C LEU A 247 -9.64 -42.81 -1.41
N ASN A 248 -10.87 -42.89 -1.92
CA ASN A 248 -11.91 -43.71 -1.29
C ASN A 248 -11.61 -45.22 -1.34
N LYS A 249 -10.95 -45.72 -2.39
CA LYS A 249 -10.53 -47.12 -2.48
C LYS A 249 -9.38 -47.46 -1.54
N GLU A 250 -8.42 -46.55 -1.38
CA GLU A 250 -7.22 -46.75 -0.58
C GLU A 250 -7.46 -46.61 0.93
N GLY A 251 -8.59 -45.99 1.34
CA GLY A 251 -8.84 -45.69 2.75
C GLY A 251 -7.89 -44.61 3.30
N LEU A 252 -7.96 -44.31 4.59
CA LEU A 252 -7.06 -43.35 5.21
C LEU A 252 -5.70 -44.01 5.43
N THR A 253 -4.65 -43.47 4.80
CA THR A 253 -3.27 -43.92 4.98
C THR A 253 -2.41 -42.76 5.48
N ARG A 254 -1.21 -43.06 6.00
CA ARG A 254 -0.25 -42.03 6.43
C ARG A 254 0.18 -41.13 5.26
N ASP A 255 0.17 -41.65 4.04
CA ASP A 255 0.74 -40.99 2.87
C ASP A 255 -0.28 -40.19 2.06
N ASN A 256 -1.59 -40.40 2.27
CA ASN A 256 -2.65 -39.71 1.51
C ASN A 256 -3.38 -38.60 2.29
N GLY A 257 -2.87 -38.22 3.46
CA GLY A 257 -3.45 -37.17 4.29
C GLY A 257 -3.56 -35.81 3.57
N ASP A 258 -2.50 -35.40 2.88
CA ASP A 258 -2.45 -34.11 2.18
C ASP A 258 -3.38 -34.06 0.98
N GLU A 259 -3.47 -35.14 0.20
CA GLU A 259 -4.40 -35.21 -0.94
C GLU A 259 -5.86 -35.18 -0.48
N ARG A 260 -6.17 -35.85 0.63
CA ARG A 260 -7.50 -35.78 1.26
C ARG A 260 -7.82 -34.37 1.73
N LYS A 261 -6.87 -33.72 2.38
CA LYS A 261 -6.99 -32.32 2.80
C LYS A 261 -7.26 -31.41 1.61
N PHE A 262 -6.49 -31.54 0.53
CA PHE A 262 -6.69 -30.78 -0.70
C PHE A 262 -8.10 -30.93 -1.29
N VAL A 263 -8.63 -32.15 -1.36
CA VAL A 263 -10.00 -32.42 -1.83
C VAL A 263 -11.03 -31.73 -0.94
N VAL A 264 -10.93 -31.89 0.38
CA VAL A 264 -11.86 -31.28 1.35
C VAL A 264 -11.81 -29.76 1.27
N ASP A 265 -10.61 -29.18 1.23
CA ASP A 265 -10.40 -27.74 1.15
C ASP A 265 -10.94 -27.18 -0.18
N SER A 266 -10.79 -27.92 -1.29
CA SER A 266 -11.34 -27.55 -2.60
C SER A 266 -12.86 -27.54 -2.63
N LEU A 267 -13.51 -28.57 -2.07
CA LEU A 267 -14.98 -28.64 -1.96
C LEU A 267 -15.53 -27.54 -1.03
N ALA A 268 -14.85 -27.28 0.08
CA ALA A 268 -15.22 -26.21 1.00
C ALA A 268 -15.08 -24.83 0.35
N ARG A 269 -14.00 -24.60 -0.43
CA ARG A 269 -13.81 -23.37 -1.21
C ARG A 269 -14.94 -23.20 -2.23
N HIS A 270 -15.28 -24.25 -2.97
CA HIS A 270 -16.35 -24.21 -3.97
C HIS A 270 -17.70 -23.79 -3.36
N LYS A 271 -18.09 -24.42 -2.24
CA LYS A 271 -19.32 -24.06 -1.52
C LYS A 271 -19.32 -22.60 -1.04
N ARG A 272 -18.19 -22.11 -0.52
CA ARG A 272 -18.05 -20.70 -0.09
C ARG A 272 -18.17 -19.74 -1.28
N ALA A 273 -17.48 -20.04 -2.38
CA ALA A 273 -17.53 -19.23 -3.60
C ALA A 273 -18.93 -19.18 -4.21
N LEU A 274 -19.66 -20.30 -4.27
CA LEU A 274 -21.06 -20.30 -4.71
C LEU A 274 -21.97 -19.50 -3.79
N LYS A 275 -21.79 -19.59 -2.46
CA LYS A 275 -22.54 -18.76 -1.51
C LYS A 275 -22.28 -17.27 -1.76
N GLU A 276 -21.03 -16.91 -2.06
CA GLU A 276 -20.63 -15.54 -2.34
C GLU A 276 -21.17 -15.03 -3.68
N ALA A 277 -21.08 -15.85 -4.73
CA ALA A 277 -21.66 -15.56 -6.04
C ALA A 277 -23.16 -15.28 -5.97
N ASN A 278 -23.91 -16.04 -5.15
CA ASN A 278 -25.36 -15.90 -4.98
C ASN A 278 -25.82 -14.74 -4.09
N ARG A 279 -24.92 -13.94 -3.49
CA ARG A 279 -25.34 -12.75 -2.74
C ARG A 279 -25.85 -11.66 -3.67
N ASP A 280 -26.91 -10.98 -3.27
CA ASP A 280 -27.49 -9.85 -4.02
C ASP A 280 -26.63 -8.58 -3.95
N ALA A 281 -25.76 -8.46 -2.94
CA ALA A 281 -24.83 -7.35 -2.80
C ALA A 281 -23.40 -7.80 -3.12
N TRP A 282 -22.58 -6.86 -3.60
CA TRP A 282 -21.15 -7.08 -3.66
C TRP A 282 -20.55 -7.14 -2.24
N THR A 283 -19.72 -8.13 -1.98
CA THR A 283 -18.79 -8.09 -0.85
C THR A 283 -17.45 -7.50 -1.29
N PRO A 284 -16.61 -7.03 -0.34
CA PRO A 284 -15.29 -6.48 -0.68
C PRO A 284 -14.44 -7.39 -1.58
N GLN A 285 -14.50 -8.70 -1.37
CA GLN A 285 -13.80 -9.68 -2.21
C GLN A 285 -14.34 -9.72 -3.63
N SER A 286 -15.65 -9.85 -3.79
CA SER A 286 -16.28 -9.86 -5.12
C SER A 286 -16.17 -8.51 -5.85
N GLU A 287 -16.13 -7.39 -5.12
CA GLU A 287 -15.87 -6.07 -5.69
C GLU A 287 -14.45 -6.00 -6.27
N ALA A 288 -13.44 -6.39 -5.50
CA ALA A 288 -12.05 -6.38 -5.93
C ALA A 288 -11.84 -7.25 -7.16
N MET A 289 -12.39 -8.48 -7.16
CA MET A 289 -12.34 -9.37 -8.33
C MET A 289 -13.06 -8.77 -9.54
N ARG A 290 -14.23 -8.14 -9.36
CA ARG A 290 -14.96 -7.51 -10.46
C ARG A 290 -14.21 -6.31 -11.04
N ARG A 291 -13.64 -5.46 -10.18
CA ARG A 291 -12.80 -4.34 -10.61
C ARG A 291 -11.55 -4.83 -11.34
N GLY A 292 -10.89 -5.88 -10.85
CA GLY A 292 -9.79 -6.55 -11.54
C GLY A 292 -10.16 -7.01 -12.95
N SER A 293 -11.32 -7.66 -13.12
CA SER A 293 -11.86 -8.01 -14.44
C SER A 293 -12.07 -6.77 -15.33
N LEU A 294 -12.74 -5.74 -14.83
CA LEU A 294 -13.00 -4.52 -15.60
C LEU A 294 -11.72 -3.78 -16.03
N LEU A 295 -10.69 -3.79 -15.18
CA LEU A 295 -9.37 -3.23 -15.50
C LEU A 295 -8.64 -4.03 -16.59
N SER A 296 -8.99 -5.31 -16.73
CA SER A 296 -8.37 -6.24 -17.67
C SER A 296 -9.15 -6.38 -18.98
N ASP A 297 -10.40 -5.93 -19.02
CA ASP A 297 -11.25 -5.96 -20.20
C ASP A 297 -10.68 -5.08 -21.33
N SER A 298 -11.08 -5.39 -22.57
CA SER A 298 -10.75 -4.60 -23.78
C SER A 298 -9.25 -4.32 -23.93
N ASP A 299 -8.41 -5.35 -23.81
CA ASP A 299 -6.94 -5.23 -23.90
C ASP A 299 -6.39 -4.23 -22.87
N CYS A 300 -6.75 -4.39 -21.60
CA CYS A 300 -6.27 -3.56 -20.49
C CYS A 300 -6.52 -2.04 -20.65
N ALA A 301 -7.50 -1.62 -21.46
CA ALA A 301 -7.72 -0.20 -21.75
C ALA A 301 -8.00 0.62 -20.49
N GLY A 302 -8.79 0.08 -19.55
CA GLY A 302 -9.04 0.71 -18.25
C GLY A 302 -7.77 0.89 -17.44
N MET A 303 -6.92 -0.14 -17.37
CA MET A 303 -5.62 -0.07 -16.69
C MET A 303 -4.68 0.96 -17.33
N ARG A 304 -4.59 1.03 -18.66
CA ARG A 304 -3.76 2.01 -19.38
C ARG A 304 -4.22 3.44 -19.13
N SER A 305 -5.53 3.69 -19.23
CA SER A 305 -6.10 5.01 -18.96
C SER A 305 -5.83 5.47 -17.54
N ALA A 306 -6.00 4.58 -16.56
CA ALA A 306 -5.73 4.91 -15.16
C ALA A 306 -4.24 5.13 -14.90
N LEU A 307 -3.36 4.37 -15.58
CA LEU A 307 -1.91 4.57 -15.52
C LEU A 307 -1.52 5.95 -16.07
N ASP A 308 -2.03 6.31 -17.25
CA ASP A 308 -1.74 7.62 -17.86
C ASP A 308 -2.22 8.77 -16.97
N GLN A 309 -3.38 8.60 -16.33
CA GLN A 309 -3.89 9.57 -15.36
C GLN A 309 -2.96 9.71 -14.15
N VAL A 310 -2.59 8.62 -13.46
CA VAL A 310 -1.72 8.75 -12.27
C VAL A 310 -0.35 9.31 -12.62
N LEU A 311 0.19 9.00 -13.80
CA LEU A 311 1.45 9.59 -14.26
C LEU A 311 1.30 11.10 -14.47
N GLY A 312 0.24 11.55 -15.15
CA GLY A 312 -0.04 12.99 -15.31
C GLY A 312 -0.22 13.73 -13.97
N GLU A 313 -0.88 13.10 -13.01
CA GLU A 313 -1.07 13.66 -11.68
C GLU A 313 0.20 13.66 -10.83
N SER A 314 1.05 12.64 -10.96
CA SER A 314 2.39 12.64 -10.34
C SER A 314 3.26 13.77 -10.90
N HIS A 315 3.18 14.03 -12.21
CA HIS A 315 3.85 15.18 -12.83
C HIS A 315 3.38 16.50 -12.20
N ALA A 316 2.07 16.72 -12.12
CA ALA A 316 1.49 17.92 -11.52
C ALA A 316 1.92 18.12 -10.06
N LEU A 317 1.96 17.05 -9.27
CA LEU A 317 2.43 17.09 -7.87
C LEU A 317 3.92 17.44 -7.77
N VAL A 318 4.77 16.86 -8.61
CA VAL A 318 6.21 17.17 -8.61
C VAL A 318 6.45 18.62 -9.03
N GLN A 319 5.75 19.12 -10.06
CA GLN A 319 5.80 20.52 -10.47
C GLN A 319 5.30 21.47 -9.36
N ALA A 320 4.22 21.10 -8.67
CA ALA A 320 3.70 21.90 -7.56
C ALA A 320 4.71 21.95 -6.40
N MET A 321 5.37 20.83 -6.11
CA MET A 321 6.44 20.75 -5.10
C MET A 321 7.60 21.66 -5.45
N THR A 322 8.21 21.47 -6.63
CA THR A 322 9.41 22.22 -7.04
C THR A 322 9.12 23.70 -7.27
N GLY A 323 7.90 24.05 -7.71
CA GLY A 323 7.44 25.43 -7.84
C GLY A 323 6.98 26.09 -6.53
N GLY A 324 6.90 25.34 -5.43
CA GLY A 324 6.44 25.85 -4.13
C GLY A 324 4.97 26.26 -4.09
N THR A 325 4.14 25.59 -4.87
CA THR A 325 2.69 25.86 -4.97
C THR A 325 1.83 24.76 -4.34
N LEU A 326 2.45 23.82 -3.60
CA LEU A 326 1.71 22.86 -2.80
C LEU A 326 0.83 23.59 -1.76
N PRO A 327 -0.42 23.14 -1.55
CA PRO A 327 -1.32 23.74 -0.57
C PRO A 327 -0.80 23.55 0.85
N THR A 328 -1.25 24.36 1.80
CA THR A 328 -0.91 24.12 3.22
C THR A 328 -1.55 22.81 3.70
N PRO A 329 -0.81 21.94 4.42
CA PRO A 329 -1.37 20.75 5.06
C PRO A 329 -2.59 21.06 5.93
N LEU A 330 -3.63 20.23 5.85
CA LEU A 330 -4.81 20.35 6.68
C LEU A 330 -4.47 20.14 8.17
N GLU A 331 -5.04 20.96 9.05
CA GLU A 331 -4.91 20.77 10.49
C GLU A 331 -5.70 19.53 10.95
N VAL A 332 -5.12 18.76 11.89
CA VAL A 332 -5.81 17.62 12.50
C VAL A 332 -6.94 18.12 13.41
N VAL A 333 -8.19 18.10 12.92
CA VAL A 333 -9.35 18.31 13.79
C VAL A 333 -9.63 17.01 14.56
N THR A 334 -8.92 16.80 15.66
CA THR A 334 -9.19 15.68 16.59
C THR A 334 -10.48 15.92 17.36
N THR A 335 -11.62 15.52 16.79
CA THR A 335 -12.79 15.25 17.62
C THR A 335 -12.56 13.95 18.40
N LYS A 336 -12.74 13.98 19.72
CA LYS A 336 -12.41 12.93 20.72
C LYS A 336 -13.02 11.53 20.48
N ARG A 337 -13.62 11.22 19.33
CA ARG A 337 -14.34 9.96 19.07
C ARG A 337 -13.88 9.15 17.85
N SER A 338 -12.91 9.62 17.05
CA SER A 338 -12.60 8.95 15.78
C SER A 338 -11.10 8.86 15.53
N ALA A 339 -10.43 7.87 16.13
CA ALA A 339 -9.06 7.48 15.77
C ALA A 339 -8.95 6.81 14.38
N PHE A 340 -10.08 6.65 13.68
CA PHE A 340 -10.15 6.18 12.30
C PHE A 340 -10.90 7.22 11.49
N VAL A 341 -10.16 8.18 10.94
CA VAL A 341 -10.72 9.03 9.90
C VAL A 341 -10.69 8.21 8.61
N LYS A 342 -11.77 7.47 8.34
CA LYS A 342 -12.12 7.09 6.96
C LYS A 342 -12.52 8.38 6.26
N THR A 343 -11.56 9.18 5.81
CA THR A 343 -11.83 10.47 5.14
C THR A 343 -12.25 10.21 3.70
N THR A 344 -13.51 9.82 3.52
CA THR A 344 -14.20 9.84 2.22
C THR A 344 -14.29 11.26 1.65
N GLN A 345 -14.11 12.31 2.46
CA GLN A 345 -14.06 13.69 2.01
C GLN A 345 -13.08 14.48 2.89
N LEU A 346 -12.01 15.01 2.29
CA LEU A 346 -11.11 15.92 2.98
C LEU A 346 -11.72 17.33 2.97
N VAL A 347 -11.43 18.11 4.01
CA VAL A 347 -11.85 19.51 4.09
C VAL A 347 -11.23 20.26 2.91
N GLY A 348 -12.07 20.95 2.11
CA GLY A 348 -11.63 21.68 0.92
C GLY A 348 -11.78 20.92 -0.41
N GLU A 349 -12.23 19.66 -0.39
CA GLU A 349 -12.56 18.94 -1.63
C GLU A 349 -13.98 19.27 -2.13
N THR A 350 -14.09 19.68 -3.39
CA THR A 350 -15.36 19.71 -4.12
C THR A 350 -15.64 18.32 -4.71
N PRO A 351 -16.80 17.70 -4.43
CA PRO A 351 -17.15 16.41 -5.01
C PRO A 351 -17.07 16.42 -6.54
N GLY A 352 -16.33 15.46 -7.10
CA GLY A 352 -16.22 15.30 -8.54
C GLY A 352 -15.16 16.19 -9.22
N GLU A 353 -14.55 17.14 -8.51
CA GLU A 353 -13.44 17.96 -9.02
C GLU A 353 -12.10 17.39 -8.56
N ARG A 354 -11.07 17.51 -9.40
CA ARG A 354 -9.73 17.05 -9.08
C ARG A 354 -8.91 18.17 -8.45
N ALA A 355 -8.25 17.88 -7.33
CA ALA A 355 -7.43 18.85 -6.61
C ALA A 355 -6.24 18.18 -5.91
N ILE A 356 -5.17 18.95 -5.71
CA ILE A 356 -4.08 18.62 -4.80
C ILE A 356 -4.49 19.06 -3.39
N VAL A 357 -4.42 18.15 -2.42
CA VAL A 357 -4.78 18.40 -1.03
C VAL A 357 -3.59 18.04 -0.13
N GLY A 358 -3.26 18.92 0.81
CA GLY A 358 -2.27 18.63 1.85
C GLY A 358 -2.89 17.85 3.01
N LEU A 359 -2.32 16.71 3.33
CA LEU A 359 -2.77 15.83 4.40
C LEU A 359 -2.13 16.19 5.75
N PRO A 360 -2.76 15.85 6.89
CA PRO A 360 -2.24 16.25 8.20
C PRO A 360 -0.89 15.65 8.59
N ASP A 361 -0.47 14.57 7.94
CA ASP A 361 0.86 13.95 8.09
C ASP A 361 1.96 14.66 7.28
N GLY A 362 1.62 15.73 6.55
CA GLY A 362 2.53 16.47 5.69
C GLY A 362 2.68 15.89 4.28
N SER A 363 1.92 14.83 3.94
CA SER A 363 1.85 14.30 2.58
C SER A 363 0.85 15.07 1.72
N TYR A 364 0.91 14.88 0.40
CA TYR A 364 0.06 15.57 -0.57
C TYR A 364 -0.60 14.54 -1.46
N VAL A 365 -1.90 14.70 -1.71
CA VAL A 365 -2.67 13.81 -2.57
C VAL A 365 -3.33 14.58 -3.71
N SER A 366 -3.13 14.14 -4.96
CA SER A 366 -3.98 14.53 -6.09
C SER A 366 -5.02 13.44 -6.33
N ARG A 367 -6.30 13.80 -6.14
CA ARG A 367 -7.42 12.91 -6.40
C ARG A 367 -8.68 13.69 -6.76
N ARG A 368 -9.69 12.97 -7.24
CA ARG A 368 -11.04 13.50 -7.41
C ARG A 368 -11.75 13.57 -6.06
N GLY A 369 -12.30 14.73 -5.71
CA GLY A 369 -12.97 14.97 -4.44
C GLY A 369 -14.16 14.02 -4.24
N GLY A 370 -14.30 13.47 -3.04
CA GLY A 370 -15.31 12.47 -2.70
C GLY A 370 -14.90 11.02 -3.00
N ASP A 371 -13.78 10.79 -3.70
CA ASP A 371 -13.25 9.44 -3.90
C ASP A 371 -12.42 9.01 -2.68
N GLY A 372 -13.05 8.24 -1.79
CA GLY A 372 -12.39 7.62 -0.64
C GLY A 372 -11.50 6.44 -1.03
N VAL A 373 -10.32 6.70 -1.58
CA VAL A 373 -9.27 5.70 -1.80
C VAL A 373 -8.29 5.72 -0.63
N GLU A 374 -7.97 4.54 -0.10
CA GLU A 374 -7.01 4.40 0.99
C GLU A 374 -5.58 4.53 0.46
N THR A 375 -4.83 5.49 0.99
CA THR A 375 -3.47 5.82 0.53
C THR A 375 -2.39 5.43 1.54
N GLY A 376 -2.76 4.68 2.58
CA GLY A 376 -1.87 4.30 3.69
C GLY A 376 -0.99 3.07 3.41
N PHE A 377 -1.33 2.23 2.44
CA PHE A 377 -0.63 0.96 2.16
C PHE A 377 0.49 1.07 1.10
N ARG A 378 1.14 2.23 1.04
CA ARG A 378 2.19 2.52 0.05
C ARG A 378 3.34 1.52 0.23
N TYR A 379 3.80 0.95 -0.89
CA TYR A 379 4.90 -0.03 -0.96
C TYR A 379 4.67 -1.38 -0.27
N ALA A 380 3.55 -1.59 0.42
CA ALA A 380 3.09 -2.93 0.80
C ALA A 380 2.47 -3.61 -0.42
N LEU A 381 3.29 -4.19 -1.30
CA LEU A 381 2.87 -4.67 -2.61
C LEU A 381 2.93 -6.18 -2.69
N LEU A 382 1.99 -6.77 -3.45
CA LEU A 382 2.09 -8.17 -3.85
C LEU A 382 3.20 -8.32 -4.89
N LEU A 383 4.34 -8.86 -4.48
CA LEU A 383 5.53 -8.95 -5.33
C LEU A 383 5.44 -10.08 -6.35
N GLU A 384 4.71 -11.16 -6.03
CA GLU A 384 4.53 -12.34 -6.87
C GLU A 384 3.04 -12.60 -7.15
N PRO A 385 2.66 -12.83 -8.43
CA PRO A 385 1.27 -13.06 -8.83
C PRO A 385 0.68 -14.40 -8.38
#